data_AF-A0A966PRU2-F1
#
_entry.id   AF-A0A966PRU2-F1
#
_cell.length_a   1.000
_cell.length_b   1.000
_cell.length_c   1.000
_cell.angle_alpha   90.00
_cell.angle_beta   90.00
_cell.angle_gamma   90.00
#
_symmetry.space_group_name_H-M   'P 1'
#
loop_
_entity.id
_entity.type
_entity.pdbx_description
1 polymer ?
#
loop_
_entity_poly.entity_id
_entity_poly.type
_entity_poly.pdbx_seq_one_letter_code
_entity_poly.pdbx_strand_id
1 'polypeptide(L)'
;MNTPNTSRAFTVGKTDSGWARKIVDMPIDQLGEGDVLVQVEYSGINFKDGLASTESGRIARIDPLIGGVDLAGKVVESSNANFK
;
A
#
# COMPACT_ATOMS: atom_id res chain seq x y z
N MET A 1 -17.25 -13.87 2.41
CA MET A 1 -17.34 -12.41 2.26
C MET A 1 -16.90 -12.07 0.85
N ASN A 2 -17.58 -11.17 0.14
CA ASN A 2 -17.11 -10.75 -1.19
C ASN A 2 -15.92 -9.82 -1.00
N THR A 3 -14.73 -10.27 -1.36
CA THR A 3 -13.54 -9.42 -1.43
C THR A 3 -13.79 -8.35 -2.50
N PRO A 4 -13.62 -7.04 -2.20
CA PRO A 4 -13.71 -5.99 -3.21
C PRO A 4 -12.67 -6.22 -4.31
N ASN A 5 -13.03 -5.98 -5.58
CA ASN A 5 -12.06 -6.10 -6.69
C ASN A 5 -11.04 -4.95 -6.72
N THR A 6 -11.28 -3.88 -5.96
CA THR A 6 -10.42 -2.68 -5.88
C THR A 6 -10.31 -2.18 -4.44
N SER A 7 -9.18 -1.53 -4.12
CA SER A 7 -8.92 -0.85 -2.86
C SER A 7 -8.35 0.54 -3.10
N ARG A 8 -8.65 1.51 -2.22
CA ARG A 8 -8.02 2.83 -2.28
C ARG A 8 -6.62 2.77 -1.70
N ALA A 9 -5.62 3.19 -2.47
CA ALA A 9 -4.23 3.21 -2.07
C ALA A 9 -3.66 4.63 -2.14
N PHE A 10 -2.86 5.00 -1.12
CA PHE A 10 -2.03 6.20 -1.18
C PHE A 10 -0.71 5.87 -1.87
N THR A 11 -0.51 6.40 -3.07
CA THR A 11 0.68 6.16 -3.88
C THR A 11 1.58 7.39 -3.91
N VAL A 12 2.89 7.17 -3.83
CA VAL A 12 3.91 8.21 -3.95
C VAL A 12 4.98 7.76 -4.95
N GLY A 13 5.38 8.65 -5.85
CA GLY A 13 6.50 8.35 -6.74
C GLY A 13 6.65 9.36 -7.86
N LYS A 14 7.59 9.06 -8.76
CA LYS A 14 7.79 9.84 -9.99
C LYS A 14 6.64 9.66 -10.98
N THR A 15 6.32 10.76 -11.64
CA THR A 15 5.38 10.85 -12.77
C THR A 15 6.05 11.68 -13.87
N ASP A 16 5.44 11.73 -15.04
CA ASP A 16 5.91 12.58 -16.15
C ASP A 16 5.98 14.07 -15.76
N SER A 17 5.14 14.50 -14.81
CA SER A 17 5.10 15.86 -14.26
C SER A 17 5.98 16.09 -13.02
N GLY A 18 6.83 15.12 -12.65
CA GLY A 18 7.65 15.17 -11.44
C GLY A 18 7.11 14.30 -10.31
N TRP A 19 7.43 14.64 -9.06
CA TRP A 19 7.04 13.84 -7.88
C TRP A 19 5.59 14.09 -7.46
N ALA A 20 4.80 13.01 -7.30
CA ALA A 20 3.38 13.11 -6.95
C ALA A 20 2.99 12.21 -5.79
N ARG A 21 1.92 12.64 -5.10
CA ARG A 21 1.21 11.92 -4.04
C ARG A 21 -0.26 11.84 -4.44
N LYS A 22 -0.82 10.65 -4.56
CA LYS A 22 -2.18 10.44 -5.06
C LYS A 22 -2.89 9.38 -4.24
N ILE A 23 -4.21 9.51 -4.13
CA ILE A 23 -5.07 8.39 -3.74
C ILE A 23 -5.66 7.83 -5.04
N VAL A 24 -5.49 6.54 -5.27
CA VAL A 24 -5.96 5.85 -6.48
C VAL A 24 -6.80 4.65 -6.09
N ASP A 25 -7.80 4.31 -6.89
CA ASP A 25 -8.45 3.01 -6.83
C ASP A 25 -7.55 1.99 -7.53
N MET A 26 -7.11 0.99 -6.78
CA MET A 26 -6.15 -0.01 -7.23
C MET A 26 -6.80 -1.39 -7.25
N PRO A 27 -6.77 -2.09 -8.39
CA PRO A 27 -7.17 -3.49 -8.48
C PRO A 27 -6.38 -4.37 -7.51
N ILE A 28 -7.04 -5.35 -6.88
CA ILE A 28 -6.39 -6.24 -5.92
C ILE A 28 -5.29 -7.10 -6.57
N ASP A 29 -5.45 -7.47 -7.84
CA ASP A 29 -4.46 -8.22 -8.62
C ASP A 29 -3.18 -7.40 -8.94
N GLN A 30 -3.18 -6.08 -8.67
CA GLN A 30 -2.02 -5.21 -8.82
C GLN A 30 -1.26 -4.97 -7.50
N LEU A 31 -1.71 -5.53 -6.38
CA LEU A 31 -0.99 -5.42 -5.09
C LEU A 31 0.36 -6.16 -5.08
N GLY A 32 0.58 -7.05 -6.04
CA GLY A 32 1.74 -7.92 -6.12
C GLY A 32 1.48 -9.29 -5.49
N GLU A 33 2.52 -10.12 -5.50
CA GLU A 33 2.46 -11.46 -4.91
C GLU A 33 2.49 -11.41 -3.38
N GLY A 34 1.72 -12.29 -2.75
CA GLY A 34 1.70 -12.44 -1.30
C GLY A 34 0.80 -13.60 -0.87
N ASP A 35 1.03 -14.11 0.34
CA ASP A 35 0.31 -15.29 0.85
C ASP A 35 -0.98 -14.94 1.59
N VAL A 36 -1.14 -13.68 2.00
CA VAL A 36 -2.25 -13.21 2.85
C VAL A 36 -2.77 -11.89 2.32
N LEU A 37 -4.06 -11.84 2.00
CA LEU A 37 -4.76 -10.61 1.68
C LEU A 37 -5.42 -10.06 2.93
N VAL A 38 -5.06 -8.83 3.28
CA VAL A 38 -5.58 -8.13 4.46
C VAL A 38 -6.43 -6.94 4.03
N GLN A 39 -7.70 -6.93 4.45
CA GLN A 39 -8.53 -5.74 4.40
C GLN A 39 -8.10 -4.81 5.52
N VAL A 40 -7.27 -3.82 5.18
CA VAL A 40 -6.75 -2.82 6.12
C VAL A 40 -7.86 -1.91 6.61
N GLU A 41 -7.98 -1.78 7.93
CA GLU A 41 -8.94 -0.87 8.59
C GLU A 41 -8.22 0.36 9.17
N TYR A 42 -6.98 0.17 9.64
CA TYR A 42 -6.17 1.22 10.26
C TYR A 42 -4.70 1.11 9.84
N SER A 43 -4.03 2.26 9.82
CA SER A 43 -2.59 2.40 9.68
C SER A 43 -2.17 3.69 10.38
N GLY A 44 -0.98 3.70 10.97
CA GLY A 44 -0.35 4.84 11.59
C GLY A 44 0.41 5.70 10.57
N ILE A 45 0.53 6.98 10.88
CA ILE A 45 1.39 7.89 10.14
C ILE A 45 2.69 8.05 10.92
N ASN A 46 3.77 7.52 10.37
CA ASN A 46 5.10 7.55 10.96
C ASN A 46 5.97 8.62 10.28
N PHE A 47 7.04 9.04 10.95
CA PHE A 47 8.02 9.95 10.35
C PHE A 47 8.65 9.38 9.07
N LYS A 48 8.82 8.06 9.02
CA LYS A 48 9.32 7.35 7.83
C LYS A 48 8.38 7.49 6.62
N ASP A 49 7.07 7.58 6.83
CA ASP A 49 6.12 7.81 5.74
C ASP A 49 6.28 9.22 5.17
N GLY A 50 6.56 10.21 6.02
CA GLY A 50 6.93 11.56 5.59
C GLY A 50 8.19 11.58 4.72
N LEU A 51 9.23 10.85 5.14
CA LEU A 51 10.47 10.72 4.37
C LEU A 51 10.26 9.96 3.06
N ALA A 52 9.49 8.87 3.07
CA ALA A 52 9.20 8.09 1.86
C ALA A 52 8.29 8.85 0.88
N SER A 53 7.42 9.73 1.38
CA SER A 53 6.51 10.53 0.54
C SER A 53 7.16 11.79 -0.06
N THR A 54 8.38 12.12 0.34
CA THR A 54 9.11 13.33 -0.10
C THR A 54 10.24 12.96 -1.04
N GLU A 55 10.33 13.62 -2.21
CA GLU A 55 11.35 13.36 -3.23
C GLU A 55 12.79 13.42 -2.67
N SER A 56 13.08 14.40 -1.81
CA SER A 56 14.39 14.58 -1.18
C SER A 56 14.67 13.59 -0.05
N GLY A 57 13.66 12.89 0.47
CA GLY A 57 13.80 11.94 1.57
C GLY A 57 14.56 10.66 1.19
N ARG A 58 14.60 10.31 -0.11
CA ARG A 58 15.37 9.19 -0.69
C ARG A 58 15.16 7.82 -0.03
N ILE A 59 14.05 7.61 0.68
CA ILE A 59 13.74 6.31 1.32
C ILE A 59 12.96 5.39 0.38
N ALA A 60 12.06 5.94 -0.44
CA ALA A 60 11.32 5.14 -1.42
C ALA A 60 12.29 4.55 -2.46
N ARG A 61 12.21 3.24 -2.68
CA ARG A 61 13.03 2.48 -3.65
C ARG A 61 12.21 1.85 -4.78
N ILE A 62 10.89 2.05 -4.75
CA ILE A 62 9.91 1.52 -5.70
C ILE A 62 9.10 2.73 -6.18
N ASP A 63 8.86 2.81 -7.49
CA ASP A 63 8.09 3.88 -8.12
C ASP A 63 6.98 3.26 -9.00
N PRO A 64 5.68 3.49 -8.70
CA PRO A 64 5.15 4.14 -7.50
C PRO A 64 5.17 3.24 -6.26
N LEU A 65 5.40 3.83 -5.08
CA LEU A 65 5.30 3.19 -3.78
C LEU A 65 3.87 3.35 -3.23
N ILE A 66 3.27 2.26 -2.75
CA ILE A 66 2.10 2.32 -1.85
C ILE A 66 2.62 2.70 -0.46
N GLY A 67 2.22 3.87 0.04
CA GLY A 67 2.70 4.39 1.33
C GLY A 67 2.09 3.67 2.53
N GLY A 68 2.79 3.79 3.67
CA GLY A 68 2.47 3.10 4.92
C GLY A 68 3.54 2.07 5.28
N VAL A 69 3.87 1.96 6.57
CA VAL A 69 4.85 0.99 7.09
C VAL A 69 4.25 0.04 8.13
N ASP A 70 3.01 0.30 8.55
CA ASP A 70 2.25 -0.53 9.46
C ASP A 70 0.79 -0.63 8.98
N LEU A 71 0.09 -1.66 9.45
CA LEU A 71 -1.32 -1.87 9.18
C LEU A 71 -1.97 -2.68 10.30
N ALA A 72 -3.28 -2.51 10.46
CA ALA A 72 -4.15 -3.39 11.23
C ALA A 72 -5.45 -3.59 10.45
N GLY A 73 -5.96 -4.82 10.41
CA GLY A 73 -7.12 -5.17 9.61
C GLY A 73 -7.48 -6.65 9.74
N LYS A 74 -8.27 -7.13 8.78
CA LYS A 74 -8.78 -8.51 8.77
C LYS A 74 -8.17 -9.29 7.62
N VAL A 75 -7.77 -10.53 7.88
CA VAL A 75 -7.47 -11.48 6.82
C VAL A 75 -8.75 -11.80 6.07
N VAL A 76 -8.73 -11.65 4.75
CA VAL A 76 -9.87 -11.95 3.87
C VAL A 76 -9.58 -13.08 2.90
N GLU A 77 -8.30 -13.37 2.64
CA GLU A 77 -7.82 -14.52 1.90
C GLU A 77 -6.43 -14.91 2.40
N SER A 78 -6.13 -16.20 2.45
CA SER A 78 -4.82 -16.70 2.86
C SER A 78 -4.53 -18.06 2.23
N SER A 79 -3.36 -18.20 1.64
CA SER A 79 -2.77 -19.50 1.25
C SER A 79 -1.83 -20.04 2.34
N ASN A 80 -1.56 -19.26 3.39
CA ASN A 80 -0.67 -19.61 4.48
C ASN A 80 -1.43 -20.29 5.63
N ALA A 81 -1.10 -21.55 5.93
CA ALA A 81 -1.79 -22.32 6.97
C ALA A 81 -1.72 -21.71 8.39
N ASN A 82 -0.75 -20.83 8.66
CA ASN A 82 -0.57 -20.18 9.96
C ASN A 82 -1.42 -18.91 10.13
N PHE A 83 -2.01 -18.38 9.06
CA PHE A 83 -2.82 -17.17 9.07
C PHE A 83 -4.19 -17.47 8.47
N LYS A 84 -5.25 -17.24 9.25
CA LYS A 84 -6.65 -17.46 8.86
C LYS A 84 -7.44 -16.17 8.91
#